data_AF-A0A959GS33-F1
#
_entry.id   AF-A0A959GS33-F1
#
_cell.length_a   1.000
_cell.length_b   1.000
_cell.length_c   1.000
_cell.angle_alpha   90.00
_cell.angle_beta   90.00
_cell.angle_gamma   90.00
#
_symmetry.space_group_name_H-M   'P 1'
#
loop_
_entity.id
_entity.type
_entity.pdbx_description
1 polymer ?
#
loop_
_entity_poly.entity_id
_entity_poly.type
_entity_poly.pdbx_seq_one_letter_code
_entity_poly.pdbx_strand_id
1 'polypeptide(L)'
;MERHTLHRTYIRLPLFLIERLLRETKSVNMLRLYLYLNSRSSGHFRFSHGDRKYVADILGITPQLIGYNLERLRARNWVGYNPQKDLYHIRGFRAIKKLEHARGRQVVEVNVEKELNDKKTFEALLWGAYIGNFIRSQERKAECKRREECHKGGSKQKRGQRQAFFPVAVSVIARCLGVSISTACVGRALAVEYGYLDARESLREITYIEAEERSIEGGKEADVVRRIKGRFYVQETHQLKIQNLHYCRMSRTKKHRFRNAAFFPSQPQINRRDAEGTSPFLQEPLPF
;
A
#
# COMPACT_ATOMS: atom_id res chain seq x y z
N MET A 1 18.45 -10.45 -30.35
CA MET A 1 17.43 -10.00 -29.39
C MET A 1 17.77 -10.60 -28.03
N GLU A 2 18.36 -9.82 -27.12
CA GLU A 2 18.60 -10.30 -25.75
C GLU A 2 17.27 -10.58 -25.07
N ARG A 3 17.11 -11.79 -24.52
CA ARG A 3 15.88 -12.19 -23.85
C ARG A 3 15.66 -11.27 -22.65
N HIS A 4 14.48 -10.65 -22.65
CA HIS A 4 14.02 -9.74 -21.63
C HIS A 4 13.61 -10.49 -20.33
N THR A 5 14.56 -11.15 -19.66
CA THR A 5 14.31 -11.92 -18.43
C THR A 5 14.30 -11.03 -17.17
N LEU A 6 13.39 -11.29 -16.23
CA LEU A 6 13.39 -10.61 -14.93
C LEU A 6 14.63 -11.01 -14.12
N HIS A 7 15.31 -10.04 -13.52
CA HIS A 7 16.39 -10.35 -12.56
C HIS A 7 15.83 -10.80 -11.21
N ARG A 8 14.60 -10.42 -10.88
CA ARG A 8 13.93 -10.75 -9.62
C ARG A 8 12.46 -11.10 -9.87
N THR A 9 12.11 -12.36 -9.67
CA THR A 9 10.71 -12.81 -9.72
C THR A 9 9.92 -12.34 -8.50
N TYR A 10 10.56 -12.25 -7.33
CA TYR A 10 9.92 -11.83 -6.08
C TYR A 10 10.46 -10.49 -5.59
N ILE A 11 9.55 -9.58 -5.24
CA ILE A 11 9.85 -8.28 -4.65
C ILE A 11 9.20 -8.14 -3.28
N ARG A 12 9.95 -7.55 -2.33
CA ARG A 12 9.45 -7.18 -1.01
C ARG A 12 8.87 -5.77 -1.04
N LEU A 13 7.57 -5.66 -1.28
CA LEU A 13 6.83 -4.39 -1.36
C LEU A 13 6.52 -3.84 0.05
N PRO A 14 7.00 -2.65 0.43
CA PRO A 14 6.68 -2.06 1.72
C PRO A 14 5.21 -1.68 1.87
N LEU A 15 4.63 -2.01 3.03
CA LEU A 15 3.22 -1.73 3.30
C LEU A 15 2.88 -0.23 3.32
N PHE A 16 3.85 0.64 3.65
CA PHE A 16 3.61 2.09 3.62
C PHE A 16 3.36 2.61 2.18
N LEU A 17 3.94 1.96 1.17
CA LEU A 17 3.68 2.31 -0.23
C LEU A 17 2.29 1.84 -0.62
N ILE A 18 1.90 0.63 -0.21
CA ILE A 18 0.55 0.09 -0.43
C ILE A 18 -0.49 1.03 0.17
N GLU A 19 -0.33 1.38 1.44
CA GLU A 19 -1.23 2.30 2.13
C GLU A 19 -1.38 3.61 1.35
N ARG A 20 -0.26 4.26 1.01
CA ARG A 20 -0.30 5.54 0.29
C ARG A 20 -1.01 5.44 -1.06
N LEU A 21 -0.77 4.38 -1.81
CA LEU A 21 -1.37 4.19 -3.13
C LEU A 21 -2.87 3.95 -3.05
N LEU A 22 -3.33 3.19 -2.05
CA LEU A 22 -4.76 2.98 -1.81
C LEU A 22 -5.47 4.29 -1.45
N ARG A 23 -4.79 5.24 -0.79
CA ARG A 23 -5.33 6.60 -0.58
C ARG A 23 -5.44 7.40 -1.88
N GLU A 24 -4.45 7.28 -2.77
CA GLU A 24 -4.33 8.13 -3.95
C GLU A 24 -5.10 7.64 -5.18
N THR A 25 -5.64 6.41 -5.18
CA THR A 25 -6.41 5.69 -6.23
C THR A 25 -5.84 5.68 -7.66
N LYS A 26 -5.37 6.80 -8.22
CA LYS A 26 -4.82 6.98 -9.58
C LYS A 26 -3.34 6.60 -9.72
N SER A 27 -2.79 5.84 -8.78
CA SER A 27 -1.34 5.58 -8.71
C SER A 27 -0.95 4.09 -8.88
N VAL A 28 -1.91 3.22 -9.18
CA VAL A 28 -1.68 1.77 -9.33
C VAL A 28 -0.74 1.44 -10.50
N ASN A 29 -1.02 1.96 -11.69
CA ASN A 29 -0.17 1.73 -12.87
C ASN A 29 1.25 2.32 -12.71
N MET A 30 1.36 3.43 -11.98
CA MET A 30 2.64 4.02 -11.62
C MET A 30 3.48 3.08 -10.74
N LEU A 31 2.86 2.44 -9.74
CA LEU A 31 3.55 1.43 -8.94
C LEU A 31 3.89 0.18 -9.76
N ARG A 32 2.96 -0.32 -10.59
CA ARG A 32 3.20 -1.49 -11.46
C ARG A 32 4.43 -1.26 -12.35
N LEU A 33 4.50 -0.09 -12.99
CA LEU A 33 5.67 0.33 -13.77
C LEU A 33 6.94 0.37 -12.91
N TYR A 34 6.88 1.01 -11.74
CA TYR A 34 8.04 1.07 -10.86
C TYR A 34 8.53 -0.32 -10.42
N LEU A 35 7.62 -1.25 -10.07
CA LEU A 35 7.98 -2.61 -9.67
C LEU A 35 8.60 -3.38 -10.82
N TYR A 36 8.07 -3.23 -12.03
CA TYR A 36 8.65 -3.78 -13.24
C TYR A 36 10.08 -3.25 -13.48
N LEU A 37 10.27 -1.94 -13.42
CA LEU A 37 11.60 -1.33 -13.59
C LEU A 37 12.56 -1.78 -12.48
N ASN A 38 12.07 -1.93 -11.24
CA ASN A 38 12.88 -2.37 -10.10
C ASN A 38 13.25 -3.86 -10.18
N SER A 39 12.40 -4.71 -10.74
CA SER A 39 12.69 -6.14 -10.95
C SER A 39 13.65 -6.38 -12.12
N ARG A 40 13.65 -5.47 -13.11
CA ARG A 40 14.46 -5.56 -14.33
C ARG A 40 15.76 -4.79 -14.31
N SER A 41 15.99 -3.94 -13.32
CA SER A 41 17.24 -3.17 -13.23
C SER A 41 18.09 -3.55 -12.03
N SER A 42 19.40 -3.45 -12.20
CA SER A 42 20.39 -3.41 -11.11
C SER A 42 20.47 -2.01 -10.46
N GLY A 43 19.47 -1.15 -10.69
CA GLY A 43 19.42 0.25 -10.26
C GLY A 43 19.57 1.24 -11.43
N HIS A 44 19.98 0.78 -12.61
CA HIS A 44 20.08 1.61 -13.82
C HIS A 44 19.36 0.96 -15.00
N PHE A 45 18.75 1.77 -15.86
CA PHE A 45 17.99 1.28 -17.00
C PHE A 45 18.01 2.32 -18.14
N ARG A 46 18.34 1.91 -19.37
CA ARG A 46 18.11 2.73 -20.57
C ARG A 46 16.71 2.40 -21.07
N PHE A 47 15.93 3.41 -21.43
CA PHE A 47 14.53 3.21 -21.79
C PHE A 47 14.25 3.70 -23.21
N SER A 48 14.56 2.85 -24.19
CA SER A 48 14.35 3.14 -25.61
C SER A 48 12.85 3.18 -25.94
N HIS A 49 12.53 3.67 -27.14
CA HIS A 49 11.15 3.64 -27.64
C HIS A 49 10.59 2.20 -27.76
N GLY A 50 11.43 1.26 -28.21
CA GLY A 50 11.07 -0.16 -28.29
C GLY A 50 10.76 -0.76 -26.91
N ASP A 51 11.59 -0.44 -25.91
CA ASP A 51 11.35 -0.89 -24.53
C ASP A 51 10.04 -0.35 -23.98
N ARG A 52 9.68 0.90 -24.28
CA ARG A 52 8.41 1.48 -23.82
C ARG A 52 7.21 0.71 -24.36
N LYS A 53 7.22 0.37 -25.65
CA LYS A 53 6.14 -0.41 -26.27
C LYS A 53 6.04 -1.80 -25.63
N TYR A 54 7.17 -2.47 -25.47
CA TYR A 54 7.22 -3.78 -24.84
C TYR A 54 6.71 -3.78 -23.39
N VAL A 55 7.12 -2.81 -22.58
CA VAL A 55 6.65 -2.68 -21.19
C VAL A 55 5.17 -2.31 -21.14
N ALA A 56 4.69 -1.50 -22.08
CA ALA A 56 3.28 -1.16 -22.22
C ALA A 56 2.43 -2.43 -22.46
N ASP A 57 2.89 -3.30 -23.37
CA ASP A 57 2.23 -4.56 -23.70
C ASP A 57 2.19 -5.51 -22.50
N ILE A 58 3.31 -5.67 -21.76
CA ILE A 58 3.36 -6.51 -20.54
C ILE A 58 2.38 -6.02 -19.47
N LEU A 59 2.33 -4.70 -19.23
CA LEU A 59 1.50 -4.12 -18.19
C LEU A 59 0.04 -3.91 -18.64
N GLY A 60 -0.30 -4.23 -19.90
CA GLY A 60 -1.63 -4.02 -20.46
C GLY A 60 -2.05 -2.55 -20.43
N ILE A 61 -1.13 -1.63 -20.73
CA ILE A 61 -1.40 -0.18 -20.78
C ILE A 61 -0.82 0.45 -22.05
N THR A 62 -1.17 1.70 -22.35
CA THR A 62 -0.66 2.37 -23.54
C THR A 62 0.78 2.91 -23.34
N PRO A 63 1.61 2.97 -24.39
CA PRO A 63 2.95 3.56 -24.30
C PRO A 63 2.96 5.02 -23.82
N GLN A 64 1.91 5.78 -24.14
CA GLN A 64 1.73 7.14 -23.65
C GLN A 64 1.58 7.16 -22.12
N LEU A 65 0.82 6.22 -21.56
CA LEU A 65 0.63 6.10 -20.11
C LEU A 65 1.92 5.68 -19.38
N ILE A 66 2.80 4.92 -20.04
CA ILE A 66 4.15 4.63 -19.53
C ILE A 66 4.94 5.93 -19.37
N GLY A 67 4.98 6.78 -20.40
CA GLY A 67 5.66 8.07 -20.34
C GLY A 67 5.11 8.96 -19.20
N TYR A 68 3.79 9.09 -19.11
CA TYR A 68 3.14 9.82 -18.02
C TYR A 68 3.50 9.29 -16.63
N ASN A 69 3.43 7.97 -16.43
CA ASN A 69 3.79 7.36 -15.14
C ASN A 69 5.28 7.50 -14.82
N LEU A 70 6.16 7.45 -15.82
CA LEU A 70 7.59 7.66 -15.64
C LEU A 70 7.89 9.08 -15.16
N GLU A 71 7.26 10.09 -15.75
CA GLU A 71 7.38 11.47 -15.29
C GLU A 71 6.86 11.65 -13.86
N ARG A 72 5.76 10.98 -13.48
CA ARG A 72 5.28 10.99 -12.08
C ARG A 72 6.28 10.33 -11.13
N LEU A 73 6.91 9.22 -11.54
CA LEU A 73 7.97 8.57 -10.75
C LEU A 73 9.20 9.48 -10.60
N ARG A 74 9.52 10.26 -11.63
CA ARG A 74 10.60 11.26 -11.59
C ARG A 74 10.27 12.42 -10.67
N ALA A 75 9.05 12.97 -10.75
CA ALA A 75 8.58 14.04 -9.88
C ALA A 75 8.62 13.64 -8.39
N ARG A 76 8.35 12.36 -8.07
CA ARG A 76 8.49 11.81 -6.71
C ARG A 76 9.92 11.45 -6.33
N ASN A 77 10.88 11.63 -7.21
CA ASN A 77 12.26 11.21 -7.04
C ASN A 77 12.41 9.70 -6.77
N TRP A 78 11.51 8.86 -7.28
CA TRP A 78 11.66 7.39 -7.24
C TRP A 78 12.56 6.90 -8.37
N VAL A 79 12.53 7.63 -9.49
CA VAL A 79 13.38 7.42 -10.65
C VAL A 79 14.14 8.72 -10.94
N GLY A 80 15.47 8.64 -11.03
CA GLY A 80 16.31 9.72 -11.54
C GLY A 80 16.53 9.57 -13.06
N TYR A 81 16.95 10.63 -13.73
CA TYR A 81 17.34 10.60 -15.14
C TYR A 81 18.66 11.35 -15.32
N ASN A 82 19.62 10.73 -16.00
CA ASN A 82 20.86 11.36 -16.42
C ASN A 82 20.81 11.62 -17.93
N PRO A 83 20.69 12.89 -18.37
CA PRO A 83 20.57 13.23 -19.78
C PRO A 83 21.86 12.98 -20.58
N GLN A 84 23.04 13.08 -19.95
CA GLN A 84 24.32 12.88 -20.65
C GLN A 84 24.53 11.42 -21.09
N LYS A 85 23.98 10.48 -20.33
CA LYS A 85 24.13 9.02 -20.57
C LYS A 85 22.85 8.35 -21.03
N ASP A 86 21.77 9.13 -21.21
CA ASP A 86 20.41 8.66 -21.46
C ASP A 86 20.02 7.48 -20.55
N LEU A 87 20.20 7.67 -19.23
CA LEU A 87 20.11 6.60 -18.25
C LEU A 87 19.17 6.95 -17.10
N TYR A 88 18.20 6.08 -16.85
CA TYR A 88 17.32 6.17 -15.69
C TYR A 88 17.96 5.47 -14.49
N HIS A 89 17.86 6.08 -13.31
CA HIS A 89 18.33 5.54 -12.05
C HIS A 89 17.14 5.18 -11.15
N ILE A 90 16.89 3.87 -10.99
CA ILE A 90 15.77 3.33 -10.22
C ILE A 90 16.17 3.22 -8.75
N ARG A 91 15.60 4.08 -7.90
CA ARG A 91 15.94 4.06 -6.47
C ARG A 91 15.30 2.86 -5.78
N GLY A 92 16.04 2.20 -4.89
CA GLY A 92 15.49 1.10 -4.09
C GLY A 92 14.52 1.57 -3.00
N PHE A 93 13.70 0.65 -2.48
CA PHE A 93 12.67 0.95 -1.46
C PHE A 93 13.18 1.66 -0.19
N ARG A 94 14.43 1.44 0.21
CA ARG A 94 15.03 2.14 1.36
C ARG A 94 15.21 3.63 1.10
N ALA A 95 15.61 3.99 -0.11
CA ALA A 95 15.75 5.39 -0.50
C ALA A 95 14.36 6.04 -0.60
N ILE A 96 13.40 5.36 -1.26
CA ILE A 96 12.00 5.81 -1.32
C ILE A 96 11.42 6.02 0.07
N LYS A 97 11.62 5.06 0.98
CA LYS A 97 11.15 5.22 2.36
C LYS A 97 11.68 6.49 3.04
N LYS A 98 12.95 6.85 2.80
CA LYS A 98 13.54 8.08 3.36
C LYS A 98 12.93 9.33 2.73
N LEU A 99 12.76 9.33 1.40
CA LEU A 99 12.16 10.45 0.65
C LEU A 99 10.71 10.69 1.04
N GLU A 100 9.96 9.61 1.28
CA GLU A 100 8.55 9.67 1.66
C GLU A 100 8.34 9.85 3.17
N HIS A 101 9.42 10.05 3.94
CA HIS A 101 9.41 10.18 5.40
C HIS A 101 8.63 9.05 6.12
N ALA A 102 8.56 7.88 5.50
CA ALA A 102 7.68 6.82 5.94
C ALA A 102 8.28 6.01 7.10
N ARG A 103 7.41 5.62 8.03
CA ARG A 103 7.75 4.74 9.16
C ARG A 103 7.41 3.28 8.82
N GLY A 104 7.83 2.36 9.67
CA GLY A 104 7.52 0.93 9.51
C GLY A 104 8.53 0.15 8.67
N ARG A 105 8.53 -1.17 8.85
CA ARG A 105 9.45 -2.11 8.19
C ARG A 105 8.73 -3.34 7.64
N GLN A 106 7.40 -3.35 7.73
CA GLN A 106 6.61 -4.45 7.22
C GLN A 106 6.58 -4.39 5.70
N VAL A 107 6.76 -5.54 5.09
CA VAL A 107 6.68 -5.72 3.65
C VAL A 107 5.84 -6.97 3.38
N VAL A 108 5.25 -7.00 2.21
CA VAL A 108 4.62 -8.19 1.62
C VAL A 108 5.47 -8.63 0.43
N GLU A 109 5.57 -9.93 0.21
CA GLU A 109 6.23 -10.50 -0.95
C GLU A 109 5.26 -10.51 -2.13
N VAL A 110 5.74 -10.07 -3.29
CA VAL A 110 4.95 -9.93 -4.52
C VAL A 110 5.68 -10.69 -5.62
N ASN A 111 4.96 -11.60 -6.28
CA ASN A 111 5.45 -12.25 -7.49
C ASN A 111 5.22 -11.33 -8.69
N VAL A 112 6.30 -10.76 -9.22
CA VAL A 112 6.25 -9.74 -10.28
C VAL A 112 5.59 -10.27 -11.55
N GLU A 113 5.87 -11.50 -11.95
CA GLU A 113 5.33 -12.10 -13.19
C GLU A 113 3.84 -12.36 -13.09
N LYS A 114 3.40 -12.94 -11.98
CA LYS A 114 1.99 -13.28 -11.77
C LYS A 114 1.14 -12.03 -11.53
N GLU A 115 1.64 -11.12 -10.71
CA GLU A 115 0.84 -10.05 -10.12
C GLU A 115 0.82 -8.78 -10.98
N LEU A 116 1.86 -8.51 -11.78
CA LEU A 116 1.91 -7.27 -12.55
C LEU A 116 1.17 -7.32 -13.87
N ASN A 117 0.82 -8.49 -14.41
CA ASN A 117 0.22 -8.59 -15.74
C ASN A 117 -1.22 -8.06 -15.77
N ASP A 118 -2.03 -8.44 -14.78
CA ASP A 118 -3.40 -7.93 -14.65
C ASP A 118 -3.48 -6.84 -13.57
N LYS A 119 -4.11 -5.72 -13.93
CA LYS A 119 -4.33 -4.60 -13.02
C LYS A 119 -5.21 -5.01 -11.84
N LYS A 120 -6.27 -5.79 -12.07
CA LYS A 120 -7.22 -6.17 -11.01
C LYS A 120 -6.58 -7.12 -10.02
N THR A 121 -5.85 -8.14 -10.49
CA THR A 121 -5.02 -9.00 -9.62
C THR A 121 -4.09 -8.17 -8.74
N PHE A 122 -3.38 -7.20 -9.33
CA PHE A 122 -2.49 -6.34 -8.56
C PHE A 122 -3.22 -5.49 -7.51
N GLU A 123 -4.36 -4.90 -7.87
CA GLU A 123 -5.20 -4.15 -6.92
C GLU A 123 -5.71 -5.04 -5.78
N ALA A 124 -6.12 -6.26 -6.09
CA ALA A 124 -6.55 -7.27 -5.12
C ALA A 124 -5.43 -7.58 -4.12
N LEU A 125 -4.19 -7.75 -4.60
CA LEU A 125 -3.01 -7.94 -3.77
C LEU A 125 -2.75 -6.73 -2.86
N LEU A 126 -2.88 -5.50 -3.36
CA LEU A 126 -2.70 -4.29 -2.54
C LEU A 126 -3.73 -4.23 -1.40
N TRP A 127 -5.01 -4.46 -1.71
CA TRP A 127 -6.07 -4.50 -0.70
C TRP A 127 -5.87 -5.64 0.31
N GLY A 128 -5.58 -6.85 -0.18
CA GLY A 128 -5.32 -8.03 0.66
C GLY A 128 -4.13 -7.81 1.59
N ALA A 129 -3.03 -7.23 1.09
CA ALA A 129 -1.84 -6.93 1.88
C ALA A 129 -2.10 -5.85 2.95
N TYR A 130 -2.92 -4.85 2.64
CA TYR A 130 -3.28 -3.82 3.61
C TYR A 130 -4.19 -4.38 4.72
N ILE A 131 -5.27 -5.06 4.34
CA ILE A 131 -6.23 -5.65 5.28
C ILE A 131 -5.58 -6.76 6.12
N GLY A 132 -4.78 -7.63 5.49
CA GLY A 132 -4.07 -8.68 6.21
C GLY A 132 -3.06 -8.12 7.23
N ASN A 133 -2.53 -6.91 7.04
CA ASN A 133 -1.71 -6.26 8.06
C ASN A 133 -2.52 -5.89 9.33
N PHE A 134 -3.81 -5.56 9.20
CA PHE A 134 -4.70 -5.39 10.36
C PHE A 134 -4.90 -6.71 11.09
N ILE A 135 -5.20 -7.78 10.35
CA ILE A 135 -5.36 -9.14 10.90
C ILE A 135 -4.11 -9.53 11.71
N ARG A 136 -2.91 -9.37 11.13
CA ARG A 136 -1.65 -9.64 11.83
C ARG A 136 -1.42 -8.77 13.06
N SER A 137 -1.90 -7.53 13.05
CA SER A 137 -1.81 -6.67 14.23
C SER A 137 -2.73 -7.17 15.34
N GLN A 138 -3.92 -7.68 15.02
CA GLN A 138 -4.85 -8.28 15.98
C GLN A 138 -4.28 -9.59 16.54
N GLU A 139 -3.75 -10.46 15.68
CA GLU A 139 -3.06 -11.69 16.07
C GLU A 139 -1.96 -11.44 17.09
N ARG A 140 -1.09 -10.45 16.83
CA ARG A 140 0.00 -10.09 17.75
C ARG A 140 -0.52 -9.58 19.07
N LYS A 141 -1.57 -8.74 19.07
CA LYS A 141 -2.18 -8.23 20.31
C LYS A 141 -2.78 -9.37 21.13
N ALA A 142 -3.50 -10.29 20.48
CA ALA A 142 -4.06 -11.47 21.12
C ALA A 142 -2.96 -12.38 21.69
N GLU A 143 -1.84 -12.54 20.97
CA GLU A 143 -0.69 -13.31 21.46
C GLU A 143 -0.02 -12.64 22.67
N CYS A 144 0.18 -11.32 22.65
CA CYS A 144 0.74 -10.57 23.78
C CYS A 144 -0.10 -10.72 25.05
N LYS A 145 -1.42 -10.53 24.96
CA LYS A 145 -2.34 -10.70 26.10
C LYS A 145 -2.24 -12.10 26.72
N ARG A 146 -2.22 -13.14 25.88
CA ARG A 146 -2.06 -14.53 26.34
C ARG A 146 -0.74 -14.75 27.07
N ARG A 147 0.36 -14.08 26.68
CA ARG A 147 1.66 -14.21 27.36
C ARG A 147 1.64 -13.55 28.73
N GLU A 148 1.01 -12.39 28.85
CA GLU A 148 0.87 -11.66 30.12
C GLU A 148 0.08 -12.48 31.16
N GLU A 149 -0.98 -13.16 30.73
CA GLU A 149 -1.77 -14.07 31.58
C GLU A 149 -0.94 -15.26 32.12
N CYS A 150 -0.01 -15.80 31.31
CA CYS A 150 0.85 -16.91 31.72
C CYS A 150 1.93 -16.54 32.75
N HIS A 151 2.32 -15.27 32.88
CA HIS A 151 3.41 -14.88 33.77
C HIS A 151 3.04 -14.89 35.27
N LYS A 152 1.75 -15.01 35.62
CA LYS A 152 1.27 -15.06 37.02
C LYS A 152 1.09 -16.49 37.56
N GLY A 153 2.15 -17.32 37.52
CA GLY A 153 2.18 -18.63 38.21
C GLY A 153 1.11 -19.64 37.79
N GLY A 154 0.35 -19.38 36.72
CA GLY A 154 -0.73 -20.22 36.26
C GLY A 154 -0.21 -21.51 35.64
N SER A 155 -0.86 -22.63 36.00
CA SER A 155 -0.76 -23.90 35.29
C SER A 155 -0.79 -23.67 33.76
N LYS A 156 0.08 -24.38 33.01
CA LYS A 156 0.09 -24.39 31.54
C LYS A 156 -1.17 -25.08 31.01
N GLN A 157 -2.35 -24.50 31.24
CA GLN A 157 -3.59 -25.00 30.68
C GLN A 157 -3.48 -25.01 29.15
N LYS A 158 -4.14 -26.01 28.55
CA LYS A 158 -4.18 -26.20 27.09
C LYS A 158 -4.52 -24.86 26.44
N ARG A 159 -3.54 -24.30 25.72
CA ARG A 159 -3.68 -23.02 25.02
C ARG A 159 -4.95 -23.09 24.17
N GLY A 160 -5.93 -22.22 24.45
CA GLY A 160 -7.13 -22.13 23.64
C GLY A 160 -6.77 -22.02 22.16
N GLN A 161 -7.54 -22.69 21.31
CA GLN A 161 -7.30 -22.72 19.88
C GLN A 161 -7.09 -21.29 19.35
N ARG A 162 -6.09 -21.11 18.48
CA ARG A 162 -5.86 -19.81 17.84
C ARG A 162 -7.10 -19.48 17.00
N GLN A 163 -7.65 -18.28 17.19
CA GLN A 163 -8.71 -17.79 16.31
C GLN A 163 -8.18 -17.81 14.87
N ALA A 164 -8.85 -18.54 13.99
CA ALA A 164 -8.44 -18.66 12.60
C ALA A 164 -8.87 -17.46 11.76
N PHE A 165 -9.93 -16.76 12.18
CA PHE A 165 -10.46 -15.58 11.52
C PHE A 165 -10.55 -14.42 12.50
N PHE A 166 -10.37 -13.20 11.98
CA PHE A 166 -10.37 -11.96 12.75
C PHE A 166 -11.38 -10.98 12.16
N PRO A 167 -12.20 -10.33 12.99
CA PRO A 167 -13.15 -9.33 12.51
C PRO A 167 -12.39 -8.09 12.01
N VAL A 168 -12.71 -7.64 10.80
CA VAL A 168 -12.18 -6.38 10.26
C VAL A 168 -13.31 -5.55 9.67
N ALA A 169 -13.68 -4.48 10.37
CA ALA A 169 -14.72 -3.57 9.93
C ALA A 169 -14.25 -2.74 8.72
N VAL A 170 -15.06 -2.72 7.67
CA VAL A 170 -14.79 -1.95 6.44
C VAL A 170 -14.77 -0.45 6.73
N SER A 171 -15.61 0.02 7.66
CA SER A 171 -15.63 1.42 8.11
C SER A 171 -14.28 1.87 8.69
N VAL A 172 -13.59 0.99 9.42
CA VAL A 172 -12.24 1.26 9.96
C VAL A 172 -11.22 1.35 8.83
N ILE A 173 -11.25 0.42 7.86
CA ILE A 173 -10.36 0.46 6.69
C ILE A 173 -10.55 1.76 5.90
N ALA A 174 -11.81 2.10 5.62
CA ALA A 174 -12.21 3.32 4.92
C ALA A 174 -11.69 4.58 5.63
N ARG A 175 -11.90 4.67 6.95
CA ARG A 175 -11.41 5.77 7.79
C ARG A 175 -9.88 5.87 7.79
N CYS A 176 -9.17 4.75 7.93
CA CYS A 176 -7.71 4.75 7.95
C CYS A 176 -7.11 5.22 6.62
N LEU A 177 -7.71 4.84 5.49
CA LEU A 177 -7.26 5.24 4.16
C LEU A 177 -7.82 6.60 3.69
N GLY A 178 -8.87 7.11 4.34
CA GLY A 178 -9.59 8.29 3.86
C GLY A 178 -10.32 8.06 2.54
N VAL A 179 -10.88 6.86 2.37
CA VAL A 179 -11.67 6.47 1.18
C VAL A 179 -13.12 6.20 1.57
N SER A 180 -14.03 6.12 0.59
CA SER A 180 -15.42 5.76 0.87
C SER A 180 -15.55 4.31 1.38
N ILE A 181 -16.58 4.04 2.19
CA ILE A 181 -16.90 2.69 2.65
C ILE A 181 -17.12 1.76 1.46
N SER A 182 -17.81 2.23 0.42
CA SER A 182 -18.05 1.47 -0.82
C SER A 182 -16.75 1.06 -1.49
N THR A 183 -15.77 1.97 -1.60
CA THR A 183 -14.44 1.67 -2.17
C THR A 183 -13.71 0.62 -1.35
N ALA A 184 -13.71 0.74 -0.02
CA ALA A 184 -13.08 -0.26 0.85
C ALA A 184 -13.80 -1.62 0.80
N CYS A 185 -15.13 -1.62 0.63
CA CYS A 185 -15.92 -2.85 0.47
C CYS A 185 -15.57 -3.56 -0.85
N VAL A 186 -15.51 -2.82 -1.96
CA VAL A 186 -15.08 -3.34 -3.27
C VAL A 186 -13.65 -3.88 -3.20
N GLY A 187 -12.73 -3.14 -2.58
CA GLY A 187 -11.34 -3.58 -2.41
C GLY A 187 -11.22 -4.86 -1.60
N ARG A 188 -12.00 -5.01 -0.53
CA ARG A 188 -12.09 -6.25 0.25
C ARG A 188 -12.65 -7.39 -0.59
N ALA A 189 -13.75 -7.17 -1.30
CA ALA A 189 -14.38 -8.19 -2.15
C ALA A 189 -13.39 -8.69 -3.21
N LEU A 190 -12.66 -7.78 -3.85
CA LEU A 190 -11.63 -8.09 -4.83
C LEU A 190 -10.50 -8.92 -4.22
N ALA A 191 -10.04 -8.59 -3.01
CA ALA A 191 -9.02 -9.38 -2.32
C ALA A 191 -9.48 -10.80 -1.95
N VAL A 192 -10.78 -10.99 -1.70
CA VAL A 192 -11.38 -12.31 -1.46
C VAL A 192 -11.53 -13.10 -2.75
N GLU A 193 -12.04 -12.45 -3.80
CA GLU A 193 -12.23 -13.04 -5.13
C GLU A 193 -10.93 -13.62 -5.70
N TYR A 194 -9.81 -12.90 -5.55
CA TYR A 194 -8.49 -13.34 -6.01
C TYR A 194 -7.73 -14.24 -4.99
N GLY A 195 -8.36 -14.60 -3.87
CA GLY A 195 -7.80 -15.57 -2.91
C GLY A 195 -6.64 -15.07 -2.06
N TYR A 196 -6.50 -13.75 -1.87
CA TYR A 196 -5.56 -13.16 -0.89
C TYR A 196 -6.15 -13.09 0.52
N LEU A 197 -7.48 -13.10 0.60
CA LEU A 197 -8.24 -13.16 1.84
C LEU A 197 -9.31 -14.24 1.72
N ASP A 198 -9.67 -14.78 2.87
CA ASP A 198 -10.80 -15.67 3.05
C ASP A 198 -11.78 -15.02 3.99
N ALA A 199 -13.05 -14.97 3.59
CA ALA A 199 -14.09 -14.26 4.30
C ALA A 199 -15.18 -15.22 4.75
N ARG A 200 -15.48 -15.17 6.05
CA ARG A 200 -16.61 -15.85 6.64
C ARG A 200 -17.66 -14.81 7.05
N GLU A 201 -18.87 -14.96 6.52
CA GLU A 201 -20.00 -14.18 6.98
C GLU A 201 -20.34 -14.57 8.43
N SER A 202 -20.52 -13.57 9.28
CA SER A 202 -20.98 -13.75 10.65
C SER A 202 -22.41 -13.23 10.71
N LEU A 203 -23.35 -14.15 10.87
CA LEU A 203 -24.77 -13.86 11.03
C LEU A 203 -25.16 -14.24 12.45
N ARG A 204 -25.68 -13.28 13.21
CA ARG A 204 -26.25 -13.54 14.53
C ARG A 204 -27.76 -13.62 14.42
N GLU A 205 -28.34 -14.76 14.78
CA GLU A 205 -29.80 -14.87 14.89
C GLU A 205 -30.29 -13.91 15.96
N ILE A 206 -31.35 -13.17 15.65
CA ILE A 206 -32.02 -12.26 16.56
C ILE A 206 -33.51 -12.59 16.62
N THR A 207 -34.13 -12.18 17.73
CA THR A 207 -35.56 -12.32 17.94
C THR A 207 -36.34 -11.28 17.13
N TYR A 208 -37.66 -11.50 16.97
CA TYR A 208 -38.53 -10.56 16.28
C TYR A 208 -38.57 -9.18 16.95
N ILE A 209 -38.61 -9.15 18.29
CA ILE A 209 -38.64 -7.91 19.08
C ILE A 209 -37.38 -7.09 18.81
N GLU A 210 -36.20 -7.71 18.87
CA GLU A 210 -34.92 -7.05 18.56
C GLU A 210 -34.86 -6.56 17.10
N ALA A 211 -35.52 -7.27 16.16
CA ALA A 211 -35.58 -6.86 14.76
C ALA A 211 -36.47 -5.62 14.58
N GLU A 212 -37.58 -5.54 15.32
CA GLU A 212 -38.51 -4.42 15.31
C GLU A 212 -37.87 -3.16 15.92
N GLU A 213 -37.23 -3.29 17.09
CA GLU A 213 -36.49 -2.21 17.76
C GLU A 213 -35.41 -1.60 16.84
N ARG A 214 -34.60 -2.46 16.20
CA ARG A 214 -33.55 -2.01 15.27
C ARG A 214 -34.08 -1.37 13.99
N SER A 215 -35.29 -1.74 13.56
CA SER A 215 -35.93 -1.15 12.38
C SER A 215 -36.44 0.26 12.66
N ILE A 216 -36.89 0.52 13.90
CA ILE A 216 -37.38 1.81 14.37
C ILE A 216 -36.23 2.79 14.60
N GLU A 217 -35.10 2.32 15.15
CA GLU A 217 -33.98 3.19 15.52
C GLU A 217 -33.27 3.85 14.33
N GLY A 218 -33.45 3.38 13.10
CA GLY A 218 -33.15 4.13 11.85
C GLY A 218 -31.78 4.83 11.76
N GLY A 219 -30.81 4.40 12.57
CA GLY A 219 -29.74 5.29 13.04
C GLY A 219 -28.39 4.95 12.45
N LYS A 220 -28.11 5.41 11.23
CA LYS A 220 -26.79 5.70 10.60
C LYS A 220 -25.68 4.61 10.55
N GLU A 221 -25.76 3.53 11.32
CA GLU A 221 -24.84 2.39 11.32
C GLU A 221 -25.59 1.05 11.51
N ALA A 222 -26.91 1.02 11.33
CA ALA A 222 -27.75 -0.14 11.63
C ALA A 222 -27.28 -1.39 10.86
N ASP A 223 -26.89 -2.41 11.62
CA ASP A 223 -26.59 -3.72 11.07
C ASP A 223 -27.78 -4.17 10.19
N VAL A 224 -27.51 -4.58 8.95
CA VAL A 224 -28.56 -4.99 8.02
C VAL A 224 -29.24 -6.24 8.58
N VAL A 225 -30.51 -6.08 8.99
CA VAL A 225 -31.35 -7.21 9.41
C VAL A 225 -31.80 -7.96 8.15
N ARG A 226 -31.53 -9.27 8.10
CA ARG A 226 -31.92 -10.17 7.01
C ARG A 226 -32.91 -11.19 7.51
N ARG A 227 -33.99 -11.40 6.75
CA ARG A 227 -34.93 -12.49 7.00
C ARG A 227 -34.56 -13.69 6.14
N ILE A 228 -34.21 -14.82 6.75
CA ILE A 228 -33.84 -16.06 6.06
C ILE A 228 -34.69 -17.20 6.63
N LYS A 229 -35.48 -17.86 5.77
CA LYS A 229 -36.35 -19.00 6.18
C LYS A 229 -37.23 -18.71 7.41
N GLY A 230 -37.78 -17.50 7.50
CA GLY A 230 -38.66 -17.08 8.60
C GLY A 230 -37.96 -16.62 9.88
N ARG A 231 -36.63 -16.68 9.96
CA ARG A 231 -35.83 -16.18 11.09
C ARG A 231 -35.13 -14.86 10.74
N PHE A 232 -34.81 -14.07 11.75
CA PHE A 232 -34.14 -12.78 11.60
C PHE A 232 -32.66 -12.90 11.98
N TYR A 233 -31.81 -12.30 11.17
CA TYR A 233 -30.36 -12.31 11.36
C TYR A 233 -29.81 -10.90 11.28
N VAL A 234 -28.85 -10.60 12.13
CA VAL A 234 -28.03 -9.39 12.10
C VAL A 234 -26.71 -9.74 11.42
N GLN A 235 -26.36 -8.98 10.38
CA GLN A 235 -25.06 -9.12 9.74
C GLN A 235 -23.98 -8.46 10.60
N GLU A 236 -23.13 -9.26 11.23
CA GLU A 236 -21.99 -8.78 11.99
C GLU A 236 -20.80 -8.47 11.07
N THR A 237 -19.74 -7.90 11.66
CA THR A 237 -18.48 -7.68 10.96
C THR A 237 -17.91 -8.98 10.40
N HIS A 238 -17.65 -9.02 9.09
CA HIS A 238 -17.06 -10.19 8.44
C HIS A 238 -15.75 -10.59 9.12
N GLN A 239 -15.62 -11.90 9.34
CA GLN A 239 -14.39 -12.48 9.87
C GLN A 239 -13.48 -12.84 8.70
N LEU A 240 -12.25 -12.35 8.73
CA LEU A 240 -11.29 -12.50 7.64
C LEU A 240 -10.07 -13.33 8.08
N LYS A 241 -9.53 -14.09 7.15
CA LYS A 241 -8.27 -14.83 7.30
C LYS A 241 -7.36 -14.53 6.12
N ILE A 242 -6.06 -14.44 6.39
CA ILE A 242 -5.05 -14.22 5.35
C ILE A 242 -4.83 -15.51 4.56
N GLN A 243 -4.84 -15.42 3.24
CA GLN A 243 -4.46 -16.51 2.34
C GLN A 243 -3.41 -16.00 1.33
N ASN A 244 -2.47 -16.86 0.91
CA ASN A 244 -1.53 -16.56 -0.19
C ASN A 244 -0.73 -15.24 -0.09
N LEU A 245 -0.56 -14.69 1.12
CA LEU A 245 0.21 -13.47 1.37
C LEU A 245 1.37 -13.76 2.33
N HIS A 246 2.58 -13.54 1.84
CA HIS A 246 3.79 -13.75 2.61
C HIS A 246 4.32 -12.41 3.13
N TYR A 247 4.26 -12.21 4.44
CA TYR A 247 4.75 -11.00 5.06
C TYR A 247 6.12 -11.23 5.70
N CYS A 248 7.05 -10.31 5.45
CA CYS A 248 8.33 -10.29 6.14
C CYS A 248 8.65 -8.88 6.69
N ARG A 249 9.85 -8.74 7.26
CA ARG A 249 10.37 -7.44 7.72
C ARG A 249 11.56 -7.06 6.85
N MET A 250 11.64 -5.79 6.45
CA MET A 250 12.85 -5.26 5.84
C MET A 250 14.04 -5.49 6.78
N SER A 251 15.13 -6.03 6.23
CA SER A 251 16.36 -6.22 6.99
C SER A 251 16.83 -4.88 7.56
N ARG A 252 17.13 -4.87 8.86
CA ARG A 252 17.99 -3.83 9.42
C ARG A 252 19.32 -4.04 8.72
N THR A 253 19.77 -3.09 7.90
CA THR A 253 21.18 -3.06 7.57
C THR A 253 21.89 -3.01 8.93
N LYS A 254 22.71 -4.02 9.25
CA LYS A 254 23.77 -3.78 10.24
C LYS A 254 24.45 -2.52 9.71
N LYS A 255 24.43 -1.43 10.49
CA LYS A 255 25.38 -0.34 10.22
C LYS A 255 26.73 -1.02 10.32
N HIS A 256 27.28 -1.51 9.21
CA HIS A 256 28.73 -1.55 9.13
C HIS A 256 29.11 -0.11 9.38
N ARG A 257 29.64 0.14 10.58
CA ARG A 257 30.34 1.38 10.91
C ARG A 257 31.53 1.40 9.97
N PHE A 258 31.31 1.77 8.70
CA PHE A 258 32.37 2.32 7.91
C PHE A 258 32.68 3.66 8.57
N ARG A 259 33.65 3.62 9.49
CA ARG A 259 34.45 4.77 9.89
C ARG A 259 35.29 5.18 8.66
N ASN A 260 34.64 5.62 7.59
CA ASN A 260 35.34 6.33 6.53
C ASN A 260 34.84 7.77 6.58
N ALA A 261 35.59 8.56 7.36
CA ALA A 261 35.68 9.99 7.19
C ALA A 261 36.11 10.29 5.74
N ALA A 262 35.66 11.45 5.25
CA ALA A 262 36.06 12.07 3.99
C ALA A 262 35.62 11.34 2.70
N PHE A 263 34.52 11.82 2.07
CA PHE A 263 34.48 12.22 0.64
C PHE A 263 33.03 12.46 0.19
N PHE A 264 32.46 13.61 0.54
CA PHE A 264 31.46 14.25 -0.31
C PHE A 264 31.75 15.74 -0.21
N PRO A 265 32.28 16.39 -1.26
CA PRO A 265 32.33 17.84 -1.29
C PRO A 265 30.90 18.35 -1.20
N SER A 266 30.60 19.10 -0.15
CA SER A 266 29.39 19.90 -0.01
C SER A 266 29.24 20.74 -1.27
N GLN A 267 28.11 20.64 -1.94
CA GLN A 267 27.79 21.61 -3.00
C GLN A 267 27.82 23.02 -2.39
N PRO A 268 28.38 24.01 -3.11
CA PRO A 268 28.40 25.38 -2.64
C PRO A 268 26.96 25.86 -2.45
N GLN A 269 26.65 26.32 -1.24
CA GLN A 269 25.41 27.03 -0.99
C GLN A 269 25.48 28.36 -1.74
N ILE A 270 24.62 28.51 -2.75
CA ILE A 270 24.39 29.79 -3.40
C ILE A 270 23.66 30.66 -2.37
N ASN A 271 24.38 31.60 -1.78
CA ASN A 271 23.84 32.62 -0.89
C ASN A 271 22.83 33.48 -1.67
N ARG A 272 21.54 33.33 -1.36
CA ARG A 272 20.47 34.24 -1.79
C ARG A 272 20.33 35.40 -0.80
N ARG A 273 21.35 36.25 -0.74
CA ARG A 273 21.27 37.57 -0.11
C ARG A 273 22.09 38.47 -1.01
N ASP A 274 21.43 39.08 -1.99
CA ASP A 274 21.86 40.24 -2.79
C ASP A 274 20.82 40.42 -3.91
N ALA A 275 19.59 40.82 -3.56
CA ALA A 275 18.57 41.27 -4.52
C ALA A 275 17.43 42.01 -3.82
N GLU A 276 17.75 43.02 -3.00
CA GLU A 276 16.78 44.06 -2.64
C GLU A 276 17.41 45.41 -2.97
N GLY A 277 17.48 45.66 -4.28
CA GLY A 277 17.77 46.96 -4.87
C GLY A 277 16.47 47.71 -5.12
N THR A 278 16.25 48.71 -4.27
CA THR A 278 15.48 49.95 -4.43
C THR A 278 14.96 50.24 -5.85
N SER A 279 13.64 50.41 -5.99
CA SER A 279 13.00 51.06 -7.14
C SER A 279 12.07 52.18 -6.63
N PRO A 280 12.37 53.47 -6.88
CA PRO A 280 11.43 54.57 -6.70
C PRO A 280 10.69 54.88 -8.03
N PHE A 281 9.67 55.75 -7.97
CA PHE A 281 8.84 56.28 -9.09
C PHE A 281 7.73 55.33 -9.58
N LEU A 282 6.45 55.71 -9.78
CA LEU A 282 5.71 56.97 -9.74
C LEU A 282 4.23 56.65 -9.47
N GLN A 283 3.57 57.44 -8.61
CA GLN A 283 2.11 57.58 -8.60
C GLN A 283 1.76 58.72 -9.56
N GLU A 284 0.90 58.45 -10.54
CA GLU A 284 0.10 59.48 -11.20
C GLU A 284 -1.38 59.21 -10.90
N PRO A 285 -2.19 60.26 -10.64
CA PRO A 285 -3.62 60.13 -10.38
C PRO A 285 -4.42 60.11 -11.70
N LEU A 286 -5.45 59.26 -11.75
CA LEU A 286 -6.47 59.29 -12.80
C LEU A 286 -7.43 60.46 -12.56
N PRO A 287 -7.80 61.24 -13.60
CA PRO A 287 -8.94 62.14 -13.53
C PRO A 287 -10.23 61.42 -13.97
N PHE A 288 -11.30 61.68 -13.20
CA PHE A 288 -12.75 61.57 -13.46
C PHE A 288 -13.30 60.34 -14.21
#